data_AF-A0A428FY58-F1
#
_entry.id   AF-A0A428FY58-F1
#
_cell.length_a   1.000
_cell.length_b   1.000
_cell.length_c   1.000
_cell.angle_alpha   90.00
_cell.angle_beta   90.00
_cell.angle_gamma   90.00
#
_symmetry.space_group_name_H-M   'P 1'
#
loop_
_entity.id
_entity.type
_entity.pdbx_description
1 polymer ?
#
loop_
_entity_poly.entity_id
_entity_poly.type
_entity_poly.pdbx_seq_one_letter_code
_entity_poly.pdbx_strand_id
1 'polypeptide(L)'
;MGIFDFFKKSEVAEATNETKETKGDACLGVLGFFPIKERDELLIIGSLEGRVKVGDCLQFCNSDQGMDALGSVVVKKLSSQNKDVDALTDEPMAHLVVDINSSLTQLKKGSVLYSWGVDEKQRLSSYTDALYNTFVIIQKGQLSDEDYQAASLDDSVEILRLFLWECRQNQETESEESYQTNTRKLERLAEIVKDKLLEADLIYAVYSEKTGEPYLFSTTYDRGEEGYLCTDPMVMLFTPRWYHQFKETIDSRPNSVVKLVENTADKKGIENFLGTTFYLNGALGAIFNTKEVSISCSVLVPKPDFSDLPEIETPVMNPDLVRWMLLMGQLDKPTTEDEQLIYGLYYKFFSAAMPKAKFLVPLDATSGFPDDSQEGNSFVLEKDASFNIPIKEGKDGRNSVPVFTDWKRLRMVFDEKWNGMIEEAGSMIEVFDYAINPTEYYEAGAYVSDNSFKEMQKFSEELEGRDKD
;
A
#
# COMPACT_ATOMS: atom_id res chain seq x y z
N MET A 1 6.90 12.03 -15.24
CA MET A 1 8.16 11.41 -15.72
C MET A 1 8.28 10.05 -15.07
N GLY A 2 8.23 8.98 -15.87
CA GLY A 2 8.28 7.61 -15.38
C GLY A 2 9.72 7.14 -15.21
N ILE A 3 9.94 6.19 -14.30
CA ILE A 3 11.25 5.63 -13.93
C ILE A 3 11.98 4.97 -15.13
N PHE A 4 11.28 4.73 -16.25
CA PHE A 4 11.86 4.19 -17.48
C PHE A 4 12.77 5.15 -18.26
N ASP A 5 12.76 6.47 -17.98
CA ASP A 5 13.69 7.40 -18.63
C ASP A 5 15.14 7.29 -18.12
N PHE A 6 15.39 6.51 -17.05
CA PHE A 6 16.72 6.40 -16.42
C PHE A 6 17.67 5.37 -17.07
N PHE A 7 17.21 4.53 -18.00
CA PHE A 7 18.05 3.53 -18.68
C PHE A 7 18.61 4.01 -20.03
N LYS A 8 19.07 5.26 -20.14
CA LYS A 8 19.93 5.70 -21.25
C LYS A 8 21.41 5.63 -20.84
N LYS A 9 22.10 4.65 -21.45
CA LYS A 9 23.55 4.40 -21.40
C LYS A 9 24.39 5.68 -21.32
N SER A 10 25.33 5.71 -20.38
CA SER A 10 26.62 6.40 -20.53
C SER A 10 27.75 5.40 -20.23
N GLU A 11 28.36 4.87 -21.29
CA GLU A 11 29.63 4.16 -21.22
C GLU A 11 30.75 5.20 -21.22
N VAL A 12 31.52 5.28 -20.13
CA VAL A 12 32.93 5.72 -20.17
C VAL A 12 33.71 4.84 -19.19
N ALA A 13 34.58 4.00 -19.74
CA ALA A 13 35.49 3.17 -18.97
C ALA A 13 36.79 3.92 -18.68
N GLU A 14 37.22 3.95 -17.41
CA GLU A 14 38.62 4.16 -17.04
C GLU A 14 39.13 2.93 -16.28
N ALA A 15 40.17 2.33 -16.84
CA ALA A 15 40.83 1.15 -16.28
C ALA A 15 41.91 1.57 -15.28
N THR A 16 41.85 1.02 -14.07
CA THR A 16 42.99 0.98 -13.16
C THR A 16 43.27 -0.47 -12.75
N ASN A 17 44.52 -0.87 -12.93
CA ASN A 17 45.03 -2.22 -12.69
C ASN A 17 45.40 -2.39 -11.22
N GLU A 18 44.64 -3.21 -10.50
CA GLU A 18 45.10 -3.89 -9.30
C GLU A 18 44.81 -5.39 -9.42
N THR A 19 45.73 -6.19 -8.89
CA THR A 19 45.86 -7.65 -8.98
C THR A 19 44.55 -8.41 -8.77
N LYS A 20 43.99 -8.94 -9.88
CA LYS A 20 42.76 -9.74 -9.92
C LYS A 20 43.01 -11.15 -9.38
N GLU A 21 42.57 -11.44 -8.17
CA GLU A 21 41.85 -12.70 -7.98
C GLU A 21 40.71 -12.71 -9.00
N THR A 22 40.54 -13.80 -9.74
CA THR A 22 39.50 -13.92 -10.76
C THR A 22 38.13 -13.74 -10.10
N LYS A 23 37.60 -12.51 -10.08
CA LYS A 23 36.20 -12.22 -9.79
C LYS A 23 35.39 -13.11 -10.71
N GLY A 24 34.72 -14.12 -10.13
CA GLY A 24 33.71 -14.86 -10.85
C GLY A 24 32.55 -13.92 -11.14
N ASP A 25 32.03 -13.97 -12.36
CA ASP A 25 30.91 -13.16 -12.82
C ASP A 25 29.59 -13.96 -12.87
N ALA A 26 29.60 -15.22 -12.42
CA ALA A 26 28.41 -16.06 -12.43
C ALA A 26 27.36 -15.57 -11.45
N CYS A 27 26.16 -15.33 -11.97
CA CYS A 27 24.95 -15.02 -11.24
C CYS A 27 23.80 -15.87 -11.83
N LEU A 28 23.18 -16.70 -11.01
CA LEU A 28 22.17 -17.67 -11.42
C LEU A 28 20.89 -17.47 -10.61
N GLY A 29 19.81 -17.13 -11.30
CA GLY A 29 18.47 -17.07 -10.70
C GLY A 29 17.79 -18.44 -10.71
N VAL A 30 17.35 -18.92 -9.55
CA VAL A 30 16.77 -20.26 -9.37
C VAL A 30 15.33 -20.31 -9.89
N LEU A 31 15.10 -21.18 -10.88
CA LEU A 31 13.78 -21.45 -11.47
C LEU A 31 13.08 -22.64 -10.80
N GLY A 32 13.85 -23.57 -10.23
CA GLY A 32 13.33 -24.75 -9.55
C GLY A 32 14.45 -25.65 -9.04
N PHE A 33 14.11 -26.60 -8.18
CA PHE A 33 15.07 -27.54 -7.64
C PHE A 33 14.41 -28.85 -7.21
N PHE A 34 15.18 -29.95 -7.27
CA PHE A 34 14.68 -31.29 -7.01
C PHE A 34 15.72 -32.12 -6.24
N PRO A 35 15.33 -32.79 -5.13
CA PRO A 35 16.24 -33.64 -4.38
C PRO A 35 16.52 -34.95 -5.15
N ILE A 36 17.80 -35.29 -5.29
CA ILE A 36 18.29 -36.57 -5.81
C ILE A 36 18.52 -37.49 -4.61
N LYS A 37 17.43 -38.10 -4.11
CA LYS A 37 17.41 -38.87 -2.84
C LYS A 37 18.45 -39.97 -2.74
N GLU A 38 18.83 -40.57 -3.87
CA GLU A 38 19.80 -41.67 -3.91
C GLU A 38 21.24 -41.23 -3.59
N ARG A 39 21.53 -39.94 -3.70
CA ARG A 39 22.90 -39.39 -3.62
C ARG A 39 23.08 -38.28 -2.59
N ASP A 40 22.02 -37.91 -1.87
CA ASP A 40 22.00 -36.74 -0.98
C ASP A 40 22.44 -35.44 -1.69
N GLU A 41 22.04 -35.34 -2.96
CA GLU A 41 22.36 -34.23 -3.86
C GLU A 41 21.09 -33.46 -4.23
N LEU A 42 21.25 -32.20 -4.61
CA LEU A 42 20.17 -31.34 -5.09
C LEU A 42 20.46 -30.93 -6.54
N LEU A 43 19.47 -31.14 -7.41
CA LEU A 43 19.45 -30.56 -8.74
C LEU A 43 18.82 -29.17 -8.66
N ILE A 44 19.54 -28.14 -9.06
CA ILE A 44 19.07 -26.76 -9.18
C ILE A 44 18.97 -26.42 -10.66
N ILE A 45 17.82 -25.87 -11.07
CA ILE A 45 17.57 -25.35 -12.41
C ILE A 45 17.54 -23.83 -12.31
N GLY A 46 18.30 -23.15 -13.15
CA GLY A 46 18.39 -21.69 -13.12
C GLY A 46 18.73 -21.05 -14.44
N SER A 47 18.48 -19.74 -14.53
CA SER A 47 18.99 -18.89 -15.60
C SER A 47 20.32 -18.29 -15.17
N LEU A 48 21.40 -18.63 -15.88
CA LEU A 48 22.76 -18.19 -15.61
C LEU A 48 23.13 -16.98 -16.47
N GLU A 49 23.61 -15.93 -15.83
CA GLU A 49 24.40 -14.86 -16.44
C GLU A 49 25.87 -15.00 -15.99
N GLY A 50 26.82 -14.76 -16.89
CA GLY A 50 28.24 -14.97 -16.64
C GLY A 50 28.64 -16.44 -16.72
N ARG A 51 29.79 -16.79 -16.15
CA ARG A 51 30.41 -18.11 -16.34
C ARG A 51 30.59 -18.90 -15.05
N VAL A 52 30.13 -20.15 -15.06
CA VAL A 52 30.31 -21.13 -13.97
C VAL A 52 31.00 -22.40 -14.48
N LYS A 53 31.80 -23.03 -13.62
CA LYS A 53 32.50 -24.30 -13.87
C LYS A 53 32.22 -25.32 -12.77
N VAL A 54 32.40 -26.59 -13.09
CA VAL A 54 32.43 -27.64 -12.08
C VAL A 54 33.58 -27.38 -11.09
N GLY A 55 33.26 -27.44 -9.81
CA GLY A 55 34.15 -27.10 -8.70
C GLY A 55 34.04 -25.67 -8.20
N ASP A 56 33.32 -24.78 -8.90
CA ASP A 56 33.11 -23.41 -8.43
C ASP A 56 32.27 -23.40 -7.15
N CYS A 57 32.61 -22.51 -6.24
CA CYS A 57 31.86 -22.24 -5.02
C CYS A 57 30.98 -21.01 -5.26
N LEU A 58 29.67 -21.17 -5.11
CA LEU A 58 28.68 -20.10 -5.24
C LEU A 58 28.07 -19.82 -3.87
N GLN A 59 27.91 -18.55 -3.54
CA GLN A 59 27.06 -18.12 -2.43
C GLN A 59 25.61 -18.10 -2.90
N PHE A 60 24.65 -18.11 -1.98
CA PHE A 60 23.27 -17.81 -2.35
C PHE A 60 22.57 -16.89 -1.36
N CYS A 61 21.61 -16.12 -1.86
CA CYS A 61 20.76 -15.24 -1.07
C CYS A 61 19.30 -15.33 -1.55
N ASN A 62 18.40 -14.90 -0.67
CA ASN A 62 17.00 -14.64 -0.99
C ASN A 62 16.83 -13.14 -1.08
N SER A 63 16.89 -12.59 -2.31
CA SER A 63 16.94 -11.16 -2.54
C SER A 63 15.77 -10.41 -1.89
N ASP A 64 14.60 -11.04 -1.77
CA ASP A 64 13.40 -10.54 -1.09
C ASP A 64 13.60 -10.28 0.42
N GLN A 65 14.56 -10.98 1.05
CA GLN A 65 14.92 -10.89 2.47
C GLN A 65 16.18 -10.05 2.71
N GLY A 66 16.88 -9.65 1.65
CA GLY A 66 18.14 -8.93 1.71
C GLY A 66 19.22 -9.55 0.83
N MET A 67 20.38 -8.91 0.77
CA MET A 67 21.49 -9.30 -0.11
C MET A 67 22.59 -10.09 0.63
N ASP A 68 22.38 -10.43 1.89
CA ASP A 68 23.33 -11.21 2.68
C ASP A 68 23.33 -12.68 2.22
N ALA A 69 24.52 -13.29 2.21
CA ALA A 69 24.67 -14.70 1.88
C ALA A 69 24.06 -15.57 2.98
N LEU A 70 23.13 -16.46 2.59
CA LEU A 70 22.49 -17.44 3.46
C LEU A 70 23.30 -18.74 3.57
N GLY A 71 24.17 -18.98 2.60
CA GLY A 71 25.07 -20.12 2.57
C GLY A 71 25.88 -20.17 1.28
N SER A 72 26.57 -21.29 1.09
CA SER A 72 27.36 -21.55 -0.10
C SER A 72 27.19 -22.99 -0.57
N VAL A 73 27.36 -23.20 -1.86
CA VAL A 73 27.32 -24.50 -2.52
C VAL A 73 28.53 -24.68 -3.43
N VAL A 74 28.98 -25.92 -3.59
CA VAL A 74 30.01 -26.28 -4.56
C VAL A 74 29.36 -27.02 -5.71
N VAL A 75 29.61 -26.55 -6.93
CA VAL A 75 29.06 -27.14 -8.15
C VAL A 75 29.75 -28.48 -8.42
N LYS A 76 29.01 -29.60 -8.27
CA LYS A 76 29.53 -30.94 -8.59
C LYS A 76 29.37 -31.31 -10.05
N LYS A 77 28.29 -30.83 -10.66
CA LYS A 77 27.96 -31.18 -12.04
C LYS A 77 27.23 -30.02 -12.70
N LEU A 78 27.53 -29.82 -13.97
CA LEU A 78 26.81 -28.89 -14.84
C LEU A 78 26.23 -29.65 -16.03
N SER A 79 25.02 -29.31 -16.41
CA SER A 79 24.45 -29.75 -17.68
C SER A 79 23.54 -28.71 -18.32
N SER A 80 23.50 -28.73 -19.65
CA SER A 80 22.57 -27.96 -20.48
C SER A 80 22.06 -28.89 -21.59
N GLN A 81 20.78 -28.79 -21.93
CA GLN A 81 20.14 -29.61 -22.97
C GLN A 81 20.43 -31.13 -22.82
N ASN A 82 20.40 -31.63 -21.58
CA ASN A 82 20.70 -33.02 -21.21
C ASN A 82 22.14 -33.49 -21.55
N LYS A 83 23.09 -32.57 -21.68
CA LYS A 83 24.51 -32.89 -21.88
C LYS A 83 25.34 -32.35 -20.73
N ASP A 84 26.17 -33.22 -20.17
CA ASP A 84 27.12 -32.86 -19.13
C ASP A 84 28.26 -32.03 -19.72
N VAL A 85 28.63 -30.96 -19.03
CA VAL A 85 29.68 -30.02 -19.45
C VAL A 85 30.54 -29.61 -18.26
N ASP A 86 31.79 -29.21 -18.53
CA ASP A 86 32.71 -28.73 -17.48
C ASP A 86 32.46 -27.26 -17.10
N ALA A 87 31.79 -26.50 -17.97
CA ALA A 87 31.50 -25.08 -17.79
C ALA A 87 30.24 -24.66 -18.56
N LEU A 88 29.51 -23.68 -18.03
CA LEU A 88 28.41 -22.98 -18.70
C LEU A 88 28.70 -21.48 -18.74
N THR A 89 28.14 -20.79 -19.74
CA THR A 89 28.25 -19.33 -19.88
C THR A 89 26.94 -18.81 -20.47
N ASP A 90 26.32 -17.83 -19.82
CA ASP A 90 25.09 -17.17 -20.28
C ASP A 90 24.00 -18.18 -20.71
N GLU A 91 23.68 -19.13 -19.84
CA GLU A 91 22.79 -20.26 -20.13
C GLU A 91 21.41 -20.06 -19.48
N PRO A 92 20.33 -19.85 -20.27
CA PRO A 92 18.98 -19.61 -19.74
C PRO A 92 18.39 -20.77 -18.93
N MET A 93 18.88 -22.00 -19.17
CA MET A 93 18.40 -23.20 -18.47
C MET A 93 19.56 -24.09 -18.06
N ALA A 94 20.35 -23.58 -17.13
CA ALA A 94 21.47 -24.27 -16.51
C ALA A 94 20.98 -25.27 -15.46
N HIS A 95 21.54 -26.47 -15.46
CA HIS A 95 21.34 -27.48 -14.44
C HIS A 95 22.61 -27.63 -13.61
N LEU A 96 22.50 -27.39 -12.31
CA LEU A 96 23.58 -27.53 -11.34
C LEU A 96 23.25 -28.67 -10.39
N VAL A 97 24.19 -29.57 -10.15
CA VAL A 97 24.09 -30.54 -9.04
C VAL A 97 25.03 -30.10 -7.94
N VAL A 98 24.51 -30.05 -6.71
CA VAL A 98 25.23 -29.67 -5.49
C VAL A 98 24.92 -30.67 -4.37
N ASP A 99 25.77 -30.75 -3.35
CA ASP A 99 25.46 -31.53 -2.15
C ASP A 99 24.39 -30.83 -1.31
N ILE A 100 23.46 -31.62 -0.74
CA ILE A 100 22.51 -31.10 0.23
C ILE A 100 23.26 -30.68 1.49
N ASN A 101 22.93 -29.49 2.00
CA ASN A 101 23.43 -29.00 3.28
C ASN A 101 22.32 -28.22 3.99
N SER A 102 22.52 -27.91 5.28
CA SER A 102 21.51 -27.28 6.12
C SER A 102 21.05 -25.90 5.62
N SER A 103 21.92 -25.14 4.95
CA SER A 103 21.55 -23.81 4.44
C SER A 103 20.54 -23.89 3.29
N LEU A 104 20.56 -24.96 2.50
CA LEU A 104 19.64 -25.15 1.37
C LEU A 104 18.17 -25.36 1.79
N THR A 105 17.88 -25.48 3.08
CA THR A 105 16.50 -25.44 3.59
C THR A 105 15.80 -24.10 3.34
N GLN A 106 16.57 -23.03 3.09
CA GLN A 106 16.06 -21.69 2.78
C GLN A 106 16.00 -21.41 1.27
N LEU A 107 16.44 -22.36 0.44
CA LEU A 107 16.42 -22.22 -1.02
C LEU A 107 14.96 -22.24 -1.50
N LYS A 108 14.61 -21.31 -2.37
CA LYS A 108 13.30 -21.22 -3.02
C LYS A 108 13.43 -20.80 -4.48
N LYS A 109 12.34 -20.85 -5.23
CA LYS A 109 12.28 -20.24 -6.56
C LYS A 109 12.45 -18.73 -6.40
N GLY A 110 13.26 -18.12 -7.25
CA GLY A 110 13.70 -16.73 -7.11
C GLY A 110 14.98 -16.54 -6.29
N SER A 111 15.47 -17.53 -5.52
CA SER A 111 16.79 -17.44 -4.88
C SER A 111 17.89 -17.19 -5.93
N VAL A 112 18.97 -16.52 -5.54
CA VAL A 112 20.09 -16.20 -6.45
C VAL A 112 21.35 -16.86 -5.96
N LEU A 113 21.99 -17.68 -6.80
CA LEU A 113 23.32 -18.22 -6.60
C LEU A 113 24.33 -17.33 -7.31
N TYR A 114 25.41 -16.93 -6.66
CA TYR A 114 26.36 -15.97 -7.23
C TYR A 114 27.80 -16.23 -6.79
N SER A 115 28.74 -15.85 -7.66
CA SER A 115 30.17 -15.83 -7.35
C SER A 115 30.51 -14.66 -6.43
N TRP A 116 31.58 -14.80 -5.64
CA TRP A 116 32.04 -13.72 -4.78
C TRP A 116 32.39 -12.46 -5.59
N GLY A 117 31.85 -11.32 -5.17
CA GLY A 117 32.12 -10.02 -5.78
C GLY A 117 31.17 -9.58 -6.90
N VAL A 118 30.13 -10.37 -7.20
CA VAL A 118 28.95 -9.94 -8.00
C VAL A 118 28.19 -8.86 -7.24
N ASP A 119 27.85 -7.77 -7.93
CA ASP A 119 27.19 -6.63 -7.31
C ASP A 119 25.69 -6.87 -7.02
N GLU A 120 25.09 -6.03 -6.18
CA GLU A 120 23.68 -6.13 -5.80
C GLU A 120 22.71 -5.92 -6.96
N LYS A 121 23.07 -5.07 -7.93
CA LYS A 121 22.19 -4.77 -9.06
C LYS A 121 22.05 -5.98 -9.97
N GLN A 122 23.15 -6.67 -10.23
CA GLN A 122 23.15 -7.91 -11.01
C GLN A 122 22.36 -9.01 -10.29
N ARG A 123 22.58 -9.19 -8.98
CA ARG A 123 21.80 -10.15 -8.17
C ARG A 123 20.31 -9.85 -8.19
N LEU A 124 19.92 -8.58 -8.09
CA LEU A 124 18.51 -8.18 -8.19
C LEU A 124 17.93 -8.44 -9.58
N SER A 125 18.71 -8.19 -10.65
CA SER A 125 18.30 -8.53 -12.01
C SER A 125 18.01 -10.02 -12.14
N SER A 126 18.94 -10.89 -11.70
CA SER A 126 18.74 -12.33 -11.75
C SER A 126 17.57 -12.83 -10.89
N TYR A 127 17.29 -12.17 -9.76
CA TYR A 127 16.09 -12.43 -8.95
C TYR A 127 14.80 -12.11 -9.72
N THR A 128 14.70 -10.91 -10.29
CA THR A 128 13.52 -10.49 -11.07
C THR A 128 13.33 -11.39 -12.29
N ASP A 129 14.42 -11.72 -13.01
CA ASP A 129 14.37 -12.63 -14.17
C ASP A 129 13.95 -14.05 -13.77
N ALA A 130 14.40 -14.55 -12.61
CA ALA A 130 13.98 -15.84 -12.10
C ALA A 130 12.49 -15.87 -11.78
N LEU A 131 11.97 -14.85 -11.09
CA LEU A 131 10.55 -14.74 -10.79
C LEU A 131 9.71 -14.64 -12.08
N TYR A 132 10.14 -13.83 -13.04
CA TYR A 132 9.47 -13.70 -14.33
C TYR A 132 9.41 -15.03 -15.08
N ASN A 133 10.56 -15.68 -15.29
CA ASN A 133 10.62 -16.94 -16.03
C ASN A 133 9.80 -18.05 -15.32
N THR A 134 9.86 -18.11 -14.00
CA THR A 134 9.16 -19.12 -13.22
C THR A 134 7.66 -18.88 -13.20
N PHE A 135 7.24 -17.74 -12.68
CA PHE A 135 5.85 -17.49 -12.32
C PHE A 135 5.03 -16.93 -13.48
N VAL A 136 5.64 -16.17 -14.38
CA VAL A 136 4.96 -15.56 -15.53
C VAL A 136 5.05 -16.47 -16.76
N ILE A 137 6.25 -16.91 -17.16
CA ILE A 137 6.42 -17.69 -18.39
C ILE A 137 6.03 -19.15 -18.21
N ILE A 138 6.61 -19.84 -17.23
CA ILE A 138 6.41 -21.29 -17.05
C ILE A 138 5.04 -21.55 -16.40
N GLN A 139 4.74 -20.88 -15.29
CA GLN A 139 3.50 -21.10 -14.53
C GLN A 139 2.33 -20.21 -14.95
N LYS A 140 2.53 -19.24 -15.85
CA LYS A 140 1.45 -18.42 -16.42
C LYS A 140 0.55 -17.73 -15.39
N GLY A 141 1.15 -17.26 -14.29
CA GLY A 141 0.47 -16.57 -13.19
C GLY A 141 -0.24 -17.49 -12.21
N GLN A 142 0.02 -18.80 -12.24
CA GLN A 142 -0.63 -19.79 -11.37
C GLN A 142 0.36 -20.33 -10.34
N LEU A 143 0.31 -19.81 -9.13
CA LEU A 143 1.13 -20.29 -8.02
C LEU A 143 0.55 -21.59 -7.47
N SER A 144 1.43 -22.59 -7.28
CA SER A 144 1.09 -23.80 -6.53
C SER A 144 0.98 -23.51 -5.02
N ASP A 145 0.42 -24.44 -4.25
CA ASP A 145 0.36 -24.29 -2.78
C ASP A 145 1.77 -24.19 -2.17
N GLU A 146 2.74 -24.96 -2.68
CA GLU A 146 4.13 -24.90 -2.23
C GLU A 146 4.75 -23.53 -2.51
N ASP A 147 4.50 -22.98 -3.72
CA ASP A 147 4.97 -21.66 -4.11
C ASP A 147 4.32 -20.55 -3.27
N TYR A 148 3.01 -20.66 -3.02
CA TYR A 148 2.28 -19.75 -2.15
C TYR A 148 2.85 -19.75 -0.73
N GLN A 149 3.17 -20.91 -0.16
CA GLN A 149 3.74 -20.99 1.19
C GLN A 149 5.15 -20.40 1.24
N ALA A 150 5.97 -20.63 0.22
CA ALA A 150 7.36 -20.17 0.17
C ALA A 150 7.51 -18.67 -0.17
N ALA A 151 6.56 -18.09 -0.90
CA ALA A 151 6.60 -16.69 -1.32
C ALA A 151 6.49 -15.73 -0.13
N SER A 152 7.36 -14.71 -0.13
CA SER A 152 7.22 -13.57 0.76
C SER A 152 6.25 -12.52 0.20
N LEU A 153 5.98 -11.48 0.98
CA LEU A 153 5.25 -10.32 0.50
C LEU A 153 5.95 -9.66 -0.70
N ASP A 154 7.29 -9.56 -0.67
CA ASP A 154 8.03 -8.92 -1.76
C ASP A 154 8.02 -9.76 -3.04
N ASP A 155 8.19 -11.08 -2.92
CA ASP A 155 8.02 -11.99 -4.07
C ASP A 155 6.62 -11.82 -4.68
N SER A 156 5.59 -11.80 -3.83
CA SER A 156 4.19 -11.74 -4.29
C SER A 156 3.88 -10.43 -5.00
N VAL A 157 4.37 -9.30 -4.49
CA VAL A 157 4.24 -7.99 -5.13
C VAL A 157 5.00 -7.95 -6.45
N GLU A 158 6.21 -8.50 -6.51
CA GLU A 158 7.03 -8.52 -7.73
C GLU A 158 6.44 -9.44 -8.80
N ILE A 159 5.93 -10.62 -8.43
CA ILE A 159 5.23 -11.53 -9.34
C ILE A 159 3.99 -10.86 -9.93
N LEU A 160 3.18 -10.18 -9.10
CA LEU A 160 2.02 -9.43 -9.58
C LEU A 160 2.43 -8.32 -10.55
N ARG A 161 3.48 -7.55 -10.22
CA ARG A 161 4.04 -6.51 -11.09
C ARG A 161 4.46 -7.06 -12.46
N LEU A 162 5.20 -8.17 -12.45
CA LEU A 162 5.71 -8.82 -13.65
C LEU A 162 4.58 -9.39 -14.51
N PHE A 163 3.56 -9.99 -13.90
CA PHE A 163 2.41 -10.50 -14.61
C PHE A 163 1.56 -9.37 -15.23
N LEU A 164 1.37 -8.26 -14.49
CA LEU A 164 0.73 -7.05 -15.03
C LEU A 164 1.51 -6.45 -16.21
N TRP A 165 2.84 -6.46 -16.13
CA TRP A 165 3.69 -6.02 -17.24
C TRP A 165 3.49 -6.90 -18.48
N GLU A 166 3.49 -8.23 -18.33
CA GLU A 166 3.26 -9.18 -19.42
C GLU A 166 1.88 -9.02 -20.07
N CYS A 167 0.82 -8.86 -19.27
CA CYS A 167 -0.52 -8.59 -19.79
C CYS A 167 -0.55 -7.30 -20.63
N ARG A 168 0.12 -6.24 -20.18
CA ARG A 168 0.18 -4.97 -20.93
C ARG A 168 0.94 -5.10 -22.25
N GLN A 169 2.01 -5.90 -22.31
CA GLN A 169 2.73 -6.12 -23.57
C GLN A 169 1.86 -6.81 -24.63
N ASN A 170 0.91 -7.64 -24.20
CA ASN A 170 0.08 -8.43 -25.09
C ASN A 170 -1.31 -7.82 -25.34
N GLN A 171 -1.67 -6.71 -24.69
CA GLN A 171 -3.03 -6.15 -24.65
C GLN A 171 -3.65 -5.91 -26.03
N GLU A 172 -2.86 -5.48 -27.02
CA GLU A 172 -3.38 -5.19 -28.38
C GLU A 172 -3.69 -6.45 -29.20
N THR A 173 -3.07 -7.58 -28.85
CA THR A 173 -3.18 -8.84 -29.60
C THR A 173 -3.92 -9.94 -28.83
N GLU A 174 -4.27 -9.66 -27.58
CA GLU A 174 -4.94 -10.58 -26.68
C GLU A 174 -6.41 -10.81 -27.08
N SER A 175 -6.85 -12.07 -27.03
CA SER A 175 -8.26 -12.42 -27.20
C SER A 175 -9.06 -12.12 -25.94
N GLU A 176 -10.36 -11.85 -26.06
CA GLU A 176 -11.26 -11.62 -24.92
C GLU A 176 -11.22 -12.77 -23.89
N GLU A 177 -11.13 -14.03 -24.35
CA GLU A 177 -11.04 -15.19 -23.46
C GLU A 177 -9.72 -15.21 -22.65
N SER A 178 -8.60 -14.83 -23.28
CA SER A 178 -7.32 -14.70 -22.61
C SER A 178 -7.35 -13.54 -21.62
N TYR A 179 -7.92 -12.40 -22.00
CA TYR A 179 -8.09 -11.24 -21.14
C TYR A 179 -8.87 -11.57 -19.87
N GLN A 180 -10.01 -12.25 -19.99
CA GLN A 180 -10.80 -12.70 -18.84
C GLN A 180 -10.04 -13.72 -17.97
N THR A 181 -9.30 -14.64 -18.60
CA THR A 181 -8.48 -15.62 -17.89
C THR A 181 -7.36 -14.93 -17.11
N ASN A 182 -6.69 -13.94 -17.71
CA ASN A 182 -5.63 -13.18 -17.07
C ASN A 182 -6.17 -12.25 -15.97
N THR A 183 -7.36 -11.69 -16.14
CA THR A 183 -8.05 -10.94 -15.08
C THR A 183 -8.25 -11.79 -13.83
N ARG A 184 -8.77 -13.03 -13.96
CA ARG A 184 -8.93 -13.94 -12.81
C ARG A 184 -7.61 -14.31 -12.14
N LYS A 185 -6.52 -14.44 -12.91
CA LYS A 185 -5.18 -14.69 -12.37
C LYS A 185 -4.67 -13.48 -11.61
N LEU A 186 -4.88 -12.27 -12.13
CA LEU A 186 -4.54 -11.02 -11.45
C LEU A 186 -5.30 -10.86 -10.13
N GLU A 187 -6.59 -11.17 -10.11
CA GLU A 187 -7.40 -11.21 -8.89
C GLU A 187 -6.80 -12.18 -7.88
N ARG A 188 -6.45 -13.40 -8.30
CA ARG A 188 -5.82 -14.40 -7.42
C ARG A 188 -4.45 -13.96 -6.91
N LEU A 189 -3.61 -13.36 -7.75
CA LEU A 189 -2.31 -12.82 -7.34
C LEU A 189 -2.47 -11.66 -6.34
N ALA A 190 -3.48 -10.80 -6.53
CA ALA A 190 -3.80 -9.74 -5.57
C ALA A 190 -4.28 -10.29 -4.22
N GLU A 191 -5.06 -11.38 -4.21
CA GLU A 191 -5.42 -12.09 -2.97
C GLU A 191 -4.19 -12.65 -2.25
N ILE A 192 -3.21 -13.20 -3.00
CA ILE A 192 -1.96 -13.69 -2.41
C ILE A 192 -1.17 -12.54 -1.80
N VAL A 193 -1.07 -11.39 -2.48
CA VAL A 193 -0.43 -10.18 -1.93
C VAL A 193 -1.14 -9.75 -0.65
N LYS A 194 -2.47 -9.75 -0.62
CA LYS A 194 -3.25 -9.47 0.60
C LYS A 194 -2.90 -10.43 1.73
N ASP A 195 -2.95 -11.74 1.49
CA ASP A 195 -2.69 -12.74 2.52
C ASP A 195 -1.27 -12.54 3.11
N LYS A 196 -0.26 -12.36 2.25
CA LYS A 196 1.12 -12.08 2.67
C LYS A 196 1.30 -10.74 3.36
N LEU A 197 0.52 -9.72 2.98
CA LEU A 197 0.53 -8.42 3.61
C LEU A 197 0.02 -8.48 5.06
N LEU A 198 -1.06 -9.22 5.30
CA LEU A 198 -1.66 -9.37 6.62
C LEU A 198 -0.81 -10.25 7.55
N GLU A 199 -0.04 -11.19 6.99
CA GLU A 199 0.90 -12.04 7.73
C GLU A 199 2.24 -11.35 8.06
N ALA A 200 2.62 -10.35 7.26
CA ALA A 200 3.90 -9.66 7.39
C ALA A 200 4.11 -9.11 8.81
N ASP A 201 5.36 -9.11 9.28
CA ASP A 201 5.70 -8.56 10.59
C ASP A 201 5.69 -7.03 10.59
N LEU A 202 6.06 -6.42 9.46
CA LEU A 202 6.07 -4.98 9.29
C LEU A 202 5.99 -4.59 7.82
N ILE A 203 5.51 -3.36 7.59
CA ILE A 203 5.55 -2.65 6.31
C ILE A 203 5.92 -1.19 6.55
N TYR A 204 6.24 -0.47 5.49
CA TYR A 204 6.47 0.97 5.53
C TYR A 204 5.34 1.69 4.79
N ALA A 205 4.79 2.74 5.39
CA ALA A 205 3.72 3.54 4.78
C ALA A 205 4.14 5.01 4.71
N VAL A 206 3.75 5.69 3.62
CA VAL A 206 3.98 7.13 3.46
C VAL A 206 2.87 7.90 4.17
N TYR A 207 3.26 8.86 5.02
CA TYR A 207 2.39 9.78 5.73
C TYR A 207 2.58 11.20 5.23
N SER A 208 1.52 11.99 5.26
CA SER A 208 1.62 13.44 5.10
C SER A 208 2.09 14.06 6.41
N GLU A 209 3.12 14.90 6.35
CA GLU A 209 3.57 15.66 7.53
C GLU A 209 2.54 16.71 7.97
N LYS A 210 1.75 17.22 7.00
CA LYS A 210 0.73 18.26 7.24
C LYS A 210 -0.49 17.68 7.95
N THR A 211 -1.03 16.57 7.44
CA THR A 211 -2.28 16.02 7.95
C THR A 211 -2.05 14.98 9.06
N GLY A 212 -0.82 14.48 9.24
CA GLY A 212 -0.51 13.44 10.20
C GLY A 212 -1.03 12.04 9.83
N GLU A 213 -1.79 11.94 8.74
CA GLU A 213 -2.43 10.73 8.25
C GLU A 213 -1.65 10.11 7.07
N PRO A 214 -1.91 8.82 6.72
CA PRO A 214 -1.38 8.21 5.51
C PRO A 214 -1.64 9.09 4.27
N TYR A 215 -0.59 9.31 3.48
CA TYR A 215 -0.63 10.20 2.34
C TYR A 215 -1.52 9.59 1.24
N LEU A 216 -2.53 10.35 0.80
CA LEU A 216 -3.41 9.99 -0.31
C LEU A 216 -2.80 10.43 -1.65
N PHE A 217 -2.45 9.46 -2.48
CA PHE A 217 -1.95 9.66 -3.82
C PHE A 217 -3.12 9.65 -4.80
N SER A 218 -3.40 10.80 -5.41
CA SER A 218 -4.36 10.95 -6.50
C SER A 218 -3.71 11.72 -7.64
N THR A 219 -4.05 11.38 -8.89
CA THR A 219 -3.59 12.09 -10.08
C THR A 219 -4.81 12.67 -10.80
N THR A 220 -4.79 13.96 -11.09
CA THR A 220 -5.84 14.62 -11.88
C THR A 220 -5.38 14.73 -13.32
N TYR A 221 -6.22 14.25 -14.25
CA TYR A 221 -6.02 14.33 -15.69
C TYR A 221 -7.02 15.29 -16.29
N ASP A 222 -6.53 16.19 -17.14
CA ASP A 222 -7.37 16.99 -18.04
C ASP A 222 -7.74 16.13 -19.26
N ARG A 223 -9.04 15.93 -19.50
CA ARG A 223 -9.57 15.19 -20.64
C ARG A 223 -10.20 16.13 -21.70
N GLY A 224 -9.91 17.43 -21.63
CA GLY A 224 -10.43 18.43 -22.55
C GLY A 224 -11.94 18.62 -22.38
N GLU A 225 -12.70 18.43 -23.46
CA GLU A 225 -14.17 18.60 -23.44
C GLU A 225 -14.89 17.62 -22.51
N GLU A 226 -14.27 16.48 -22.17
CA GLU A 226 -14.81 15.50 -21.22
C GLU A 226 -14.57 15.88 -19.75
N GLY A 227 -13.93 17.02 -19.49
CA GLY A 227 -13.66 17.56 -18.15
C GLY A 227 -12.43 16.93 -17.49
N TYR A 228 -12.46 16.86 -16.16
CA TYR A 228 -11.35 16.38 -15.35
C TYR A 228 -11.65 15.01 -14.75
N LEU A 229 -10.64 14.14 -14.74
CA LEU A 229 -10.69 12.84 -14.08
C LEU A 229 -9.66 12.79 -12.96
N CYS A 230 -10.09 12.45 -11.74
CA CYS A 230 -9.18 12.15 -10.65
C CYS A 230 -9.07 10.63 -10.50
N THR A 231 -7.87 10.09 -10.38
CA THR A 231 -7.70 8.68 -10.01
C THR A 231 -8.18 8.45 -8.59
N ASP A 232 -8.60 7.21 -8.33
CA ASP A 232 -8.88 6.74 -6.98
C ASP A 232 -7.71 7.07 -6.04
N PRO A 233 -7.96 7.78 -4.92
CA PRO A 233 -6.92 8.11 -3.97
C PRO A 233 -6.45 6.86 -3.22
N MET A 234 -5.16 6.55 -3.35
CA MET A 234 -4.56 5.36 -2.74
C MET A 234 -3.44 5.72 -1.78
N VAL A 235 -3.15 4.86 -0.80
CA VAL A 235 -1.94 4.99 0.03
C VAL A 235 -0.75 4.28 -0.59
N MET A 236 0.46 4.70 -0.25
CA MET A 236 1.69 4.05 -0.72
C MET A 236 2.30 3.20 0.40
N LEU A 237 2.48 1.92 0.12
CA LEU A 237 3.10 0.93 0.99
C LEU A 237 4.37 0.40 0.34
N PHE A 238 5.38 0.14 1.18
CA PHE A 238 6.63 -0.47 0.75
C PHE A 238 6.91 -1.73 1.55
N THR A 239 7.39 -2.75 0.85
CA THR A 239 8.01 -3.90 1.48
C THR A 239 9.34 -3.49 2.13
N PRO A 240 9.84 -4.23 3.14
CA PRO A 240 11.05 -3.84 3.83
C PRO A 240 12.25 -3.71 2.90
N ARG A 241 12.46 -4.70 2.03
CA ARG A 241 13.53 -4.68 1.03
C ARG A 241 13.45 -3.45 0.13
N TRP A 242 12.27 -3.17 -0.43
CA TRP A 242 12.11 -2.05 -1.35
C TRP A 242 12.40 -0.72 -0.67
N TYR A 243 11.88 -0.54 0.55
CA TYR A 243 12.15 0.67 1.32
C TYR A 243 13.64 0.84 1.59
N HIS A 244 14.33 -0.19 2.07
CA HIS A 244 15.77 -0.10 2.36
C HIS A 244 16.60 0.19 1.11
N GLN A 245 16.27 -0.43 -0.02
CA GLN A 245 16.98 -0.21 -1.28
C GLN A 245 16.82 1.21 -1.81
N PHE A 246 15.61 1.78 -1.71
CA PHE A 246 15.29 3.09 -2.28
C PHE A 246 15.08 4.19 -1.24
N LYS A 247 15.60 3.98 -0.02
CA LYS A 247 15.35 4.83 1.15
C LYS A 247 15.63 6.30 0.87
N GLU A 248 16.79 6.62 0.31
CA GLU A 248 17.19 8.00 0.02
C GLU A 248 16.19 8.69 -0.92
N THR A 249 15.80 8.00 -2.01
CA THR A 249 14.83 8.51 -2.97
C THR A 249 13.45 8.68 -2.35
N ILE A 250 13.00 7.69 -1.57
CA ILE A 250 11.66 7.70 -0.93
C ILE A 250 11.59 8.81 0.12
N ASP A 251 12.59 8.89 1.01
CA ASP A 251 12.63 9.85 2.13
C ASP A 251 12.89 11.29 1.64
N SER A 252 13.46 11.48 0.44
CA SER A 252 13.66 12.82 -0.13
C SER A 252 12.38 13.49 -0.63
N ARG A 253 11.24 12.78 -0.62
CA ARG A 253 9.95 13.31 -1.07
C ARG A 253 9.47 14.41 -0.10
N PRO A 254 9.22 15.64 -0.59
CA PRO A 254 8.80 16.75 0.26
C PRO A 254 7.40 16.51 0.85
N ASN A 255 7.14 17.13 2.01
CA ASN A 255 5.84 17.12 2.71
C ASN A 255 5.34 15.71 3.08
N SER A 256 6.25 14.74 3.17
CA SER A 256 5.92 13.36 3.52
C SER A 256 7.00 12.72 4.37
N VAL A 257 6.58 11.82 5.26
CA VAL A 257 7.46 11.02 6.09
C VAL A 257 7.08 9.55 5.95
N VAL A 258 8.05 8.66 5.93
CA VAL A 258 7.80 7.22 5.96
C VAL A 258 7.74 6.74 7.40
N LYS A 259 6.68 6.02 7.75
CA LYS A 259 6.53 5.39 9.06
C LYS A 259 6.52 3.88 8.93
N LEU A 260 7.13 3.22 9.92
CA LEU A 260 7.03 1.80 10.13
C LEU A 260 5.63 1.46 10.67
N VAL A 261 4.97 0.48 10.07
CA VAL A 261 3.73 -0.11 10.56
C VAL A 261 4.05 -1.55 10.94
N GLU A 262 4.07 -1.81 12.24
CA GLU A 262 4.33 -3.14 12.78
C GLU A 262 3.03 -3.91 12.96
N ASN A 263 3.11 -5.21 12.75
CA ASN A 263 2.02 -6.10 13.06
C ASN A 263 2.05 -6.44 14.55
N THR A 264 0.87 -6.59 15.13
CA THR A 264 0.69 -6.98 16.53
C THR A 264 0.89 -8.48 16.69
N ALA A 265 1.07 -8.94 17.94
CA ALA A 265 1.24 -10.36 18.24
C ALA A 265 0.06 -11.25 17.76
N ASP A 266 -1.15 -10.69 17.66
CA ASP A 266 -2.35 -11.36 17.14
C ASP A 266 -2.54 -11.21 15.62
N LYS A 267 -1.54 -10.64 14.92
CA LYS A 267 -1.53 -10.40 13.47
C LYS A 267 -2.65 -9.47 12.96
N LYS A 268 -3.14 -8.57 13.80
CA LYS A 268 -4.19 -7.59 13.46
C LYS A 268 -3.68 -6.16 13.26
N GLY A 269 -2.44 -5.84 13.60
CA GLY A 269 -1.88 -4.49 13.55
C GLY A 269 -1.93 -3.87 12.15
N ILE A 270 -1.50 -4.63 11.13
CA ILE A 270 -1.55 -4.19 9.73
C ILE A 270 -3.00 -4.09 9.25
N GLU A 271 -3.85 -5.06 9.57
CA GLU A 271 -5.28 -5.03 9.22
C GLU A 271 -5.99 -3.79 9.79
N ASN A 272 -5.74 -3.47 11.07
CA ASN A 272 -6.31 -2.31 11.74
C ASN A 272 -5.82 -0.98 11.14
N PHE A 273 -4.54 -0.92 10.78
CA PHE A 273 -3.97 0.22 10.07
C PHE A 273 -4.66 0.42 8.71
N LEU A 274 -4.79 -0.64 7.92
CA LEU A 274 -5.46 -0.60 6.63
C LEU A 274 -6.95 -0.26 6.76
N GLY A 275 -7.65 -0.87 7.73
CA GLY A 275 -9.06 -0.57 8.02
C GLY A 275 -9.29 0.89 8.37
N THR A 276 -8.44 1.48 9.22
CA THR A 276 -8.46 2.92 9.52
C THR A 276 -8.22 3.75 8.26
N THR A 277 -7.22 3.37 7.48
CA THR A 277 -6.82 4.07 6.26
C THR A 277 -7.92 4.06 5.20
N PHE A 278 -8.66 2.96 5.06
CA PHE A 278 -9.72 2.83 4.06
C PHE A 278 -11.05 3.40 4.55
N TYR A 279 -11.47 3.07 5.77
CA TYR A 279 -12.84 3.31 6.23
C TYR A 279 -12.99 4.56 7.11
N LEU A 280 -11.91 5.10 7.66
CA LEU A 280 -11.93 6.41 8.33
C LEU A 280 -11.30 7.49 7.45
N ASN A 281 -10.16 7.21 6.80
CA ASN A 281 -9.44 8.21 5.99
C ASN A 281 -9.88 8.24 4.52
N GLY A 282 -10.63 7.23 4.08
CA GLY A 282 -11.23 7.18 2.75
C GLY A 282 -10.29 6.79 1.62
N ALA A 283 -9.11 6.21 1.87
CA ALA A 283 -8.32 5.64 0.78
C ALA A 283 -9.07 4.50 0.08
N LEU A 284 -9.00 4.45 -1.25
CA LEU A 284 -9.69 3.46 -2.09
C LEU A 284 -8.81 2.26 -2.44
N GLY A 285 -7.60 2.20 -1.91
CA GLY A 285 -6.68 1.09 -2.10
C GLY A 285 -5.27 1.42 -1.66
N ALA A 286 -4.35 0.51 -1.97
CA ALA A 286 -2.94 0.68 -1.71
C ALA A 286 -2.11 0.41 -2.97
N ILE A 287 -1.06 1.21 -3.12
CA ILE A 287 0.00 1.06 -4.08
C ILE A 287 1.17 0.36 -3.38
N PHE A 288 1.77 -0.65 -4.01
CA PHE A 288 2.87 -1.42 -3.44
C PHE A 288 4.15 -1.18 -4.24
N ASN A 289 5.18 -0.63 -3.58
CA ASN A 289 6.51 -0.38 -4.13
C ASN A 289 6.58 0.65 -5.28
N THR A 290 5.74 0.51 -6.30
CA THR A 290 5.58 1.40 -7.44
C THR A 290 4.11 1.54 -7.81
N LYS A 291 3.75 2.58 -8.56
CA LYS A 291 2.37 2.79 -9.06
C LYS A 291 1.87 1.69 -10.01
N GLU A 292 2.71 0.74 -10.40
CA GLU A 292 2.33 -0.36 -11.27
C GLU A 292 1.50 -1.42 -10.56
N VAL A 293 1.66 -1.55 -9.23
CA VAL A 293 0.92 -2.50 -8.41
C VAL A 293 -0.01 -1.73 -7.50
N SER A 294 -1.29 -1.72 -7.85
CA SER A 294 -2.36 -1.12 -7.06
C SER A 294 -3.45 -2.14 -6.77
N ILE A 295 -3.88 -2.26 -5.51
CA ILE A 295 -4.93 -3.18 -5.10
C ILE A 295 -6.03 -2.39 -4.37
N SER A 296 -7.28 -2.63 -4.78
CA SER A 296 -8.47 -2.01 -4.18
C SER A 296 -8.58 -2.33 -2.69
N CYS A 297 -9.09 -1.37 -1.91
CA CYS A 297 -9.36 -1.59 -0.49
C CYS A 297 -10.29 -2.78 -0.23
N SER A 298 -11.28 -3.01 -1.12
CA SER A 298 -12.25 -4.11 -0.99
C SER A 298 -11.63 -5.50 -1.09
N VAL A 299 -10.45 -5.61 -1.74
CA VAL A 299 -9.68 -6.86 -1.77
C VAL A 299 -8.85 -6.97 -0.50
N LEU A 300 -8.22 -5.87 -0.06
CA LEU A 300 -7.24 -5.88 1.03
C LEU A 300 -7.87 -6.10 2.41
N VAL A 301 -8.96 -5.38 2.71
CA VAL A 301 -9.67 -5.47 3.99
C VAL A 301 -11.16 -5.45 3.68
N PRO A 302 -11.97 -6.32 4.30
CA PRO A 302 -13.41 -6.27 4.11
C PRO A 302 -14.00 -4.99 4.73
N LYS A 303 -15.08 -4.48 4.12
CA LYS A 303 -15.82 -3.36 4.71
C LYS A 303 -16.37 -3.81 6.08
N PRO A 304 -16.23 -2.99 7.13
CA PRO A 304 -16.87 -3.26 8.41
C PRO A 304 -18.38 -3.46 8.21
N ASP A 305 -18.89 -4.54 8.76
CA ASP A 305 -20.32 -4.86 8.76
C ASP A 305 -20.91 -4.52 10.13
N PHE A 306 -21.86 -3.59 10.13
CA PHE A 306 -22.60 -3.14 11.31
C PHE A 306 -24.09 -3.46 11.21
N SER A 307 -24.50 -4.32 10.27
CA SER A 307 -25.91 -4.64 10.05
C SER A 307 -26.60 -5.29 11.25
N ASP A 308 -25.83 -5.93 12.13
CA ASP A 308 -26.30 -6.52 13.39
C ASP A 308 -26.34 -5.51 14.55
N LEU A 309 -25.80 -4.30 14.38
CA LEU A 309 -25.80 -3.27 15.41
C LEU A 309 -26.99 -2.31 15.25
N PRO A 310 -27.61 -1.86 16.36
CA PRO A 310 -28.48 -0.69 16.34
C PRO A 310 -27.77 0.54 15.73
N GLU A 311 -28.54 1.42 15.09
CA GLU A 311 -27.98 2.64 14.47
C GLU A 311 -27.17 3.49 15.46
N ILE A 312 -27.64 3.58 16.71
CA ILE A 312 -26.97 4.34 17.77
C ILE A 312 -25.62 3.74 18.21
N GLU A 313 -25.42 2.44 17.97
CA GLU A 313 -24.17 1.73 18.27
C GLU A 313 -23.25 1.64 17.03
N THR A 314 -23.74 2.04 15.86
CA THR A 314 -22.94 2.07 14.63
C THR A 314 -21.88 3.17 14.75
N PRO A 315 -20.58 2.86 14.58
CA PRO A 315 -19.53 3.85 14.65
C PRO A 315 -19.74 4.97 13.62
N VAL A 316 -19.59 6.22 14.06
CA VAL A 316 -19.57 7.37 13.15
C VAL A 316 -18.30 7.29 12.29
N MET A 317 -18.49 7.27 10.97
CA MET A 317 -17.42 7.27 9.98
C MET A 317 -17.82 8.13 8.78
N ASN A 318 -16.90 8.96 8.29
CA ASN A 318 -17.14 9.82 7.13
C ASN A 318 -15.99 9.71 6.10
N PRO A 319 -15.69 8.51 5.57
CA PRO A 319 -14.53 8.31 4.70
C PRO A 319 -14.55 9.22 3.47
N ASP A 320 -15.72 9.48 2.89
CA ASP A 320 -15.84 10.35 1.72
C ASP A 320 -15.52 11.81 2.05
N LEU A 321 -16.03 12.34 3.17
CA LEU A 321 -15.72 13.69 3.61
C LEU A 321 -14.22 13.81 3.94
N VAL A 322 -13.70 12.87 4.74
CA VAL A 322 -12.31 12.88 5.21
C VAL A 322 -11.33 12.76 4.04
N ARG A 323 -11.62 11.92 3.03
CA ARG A 323 -10.79 11.80 1.83
C ARG A 323 -10.51 13.17 1.20
N TRP A 324 -11.55 13.95 0.98
CA TRP A 324 -11.42 15.26 0.33
C TRP A 324 -10.77 16.29 1.26
N MET A 325 -11.04 16.23 2.56
CA MET A 325 -10.32 17.03 3.55
C MET A 325 -8.81 16.76 3.51
N LEU A 326 -8.40 15.49 3.54
CA LEU A 326 -6.99 15.10 3.52
C LEU A 326 -6.32 15.46 2.19
N LEU A 327 -6.98 15.24 1.06
CA LEU A 327 -6.45 15.64 -0.25
C LEU A 327 -6.25 17.16 -0.34
N MET A 328 -7.22 17.95 0.13
CA MET A 328 -7.06 19.41 0.19
C MET A 328 -5.93 19.83 1.16
N GLY A 329 -5.85 19.20 2.34
CA GLY A 329 -4.83 19.48 3.36
C GLY A 329 -3.41 19.14 2.94
N GLN A 330 -3.26 18.16 2.06
CA GLN A 330 -1.96 17.80 1.47
C GLN A 330 -1.46 18.84 0.47
N LEU A 331 -2.36 19.58 -0.20
CA LEU A 331 -1.97 20.63 -1.14
C LEU A 331 -1.28 21.77 -0.39
N ASP A 332 -0.24 22.34 -1.00
CA ASP A 332 0.22 23.67 -0.58
C ASP A 332 -0.84 24.72 -0.94
N LYS A 333 -0.68 25.94 -0.40
CA LYS A 333 -1.51 27.06 -0.86
C LYS A 333 -1.38 27.14 -2.38
N PRO A 334 -2.47 26.95 -3.15
CA PRO A 334 -2.37 26.79 -4.59
C PRO A 334 -1.83 28.08 -5.20
N THR A 335 -0.65 27.99 -5.82
CA THR A 335 0.07 29.13 -6.41
C THR A 335 -0.02 29.16 -7.93
N THR A 336 -0.43 28.04 -8.54
CA THR A 336 -0.62 27.89 -9.98
C THR A 336 -2.11 27.70 -10.33
N GLU A 337 -2.47 27.98 -11.58
CA GLU A 337 -3.85 27.77 -12.08
C GLU A 337 -4.28 26.31 -11.95
N ASP A 338 -3.37 25.37 -12.26
CA ASP A 338 -3.62 23.93 -12.12
C ASP A 338 -3.89 23.52 -10.67
N GLU A 339 -3.10 24.03 -9.71
CA GLU A 339 -3.32 23.75 -8.28
C GLU A 339 -4.64 24.35 -7.79
N GLN A 340 -5.01 25.55 -8.25
CA GLN A 340 -6.29 26.18 -7.90
C GLN A 340 -7.47 25.39 -8.43
N LEU A 341 -7.35 24.89 -9.66
CA LEU A 341 -8.33 24.01 -10.28
C LEU A 341 -8.48 22.70 -9.50
N ILE A 342 -7.37 22.02 -9.20
CA ILE A 342 -7.38 20.76 -8.44
C ILE A 342 -8.01 20.97 -7.06
N TYR A 343 -7.61 22.02 -6.35
CA TYR A 343 -8.20 22.39 -5.07
C TYR A 343 -9.72 22.62 -5.22
N GLY A 344 -10.13 23.36 -6.25
CA GLY A 344 -11.55 23.62 -6.54
C GLY A 344 -12.34 22.35 -6.84
N LEU A 345 -11.74 21.36 -7.52
CA LEU A 345 -12.35 20.05 -7.74
C LEU A 345 -12.53 19.29 -6.43
N TYR A 346 -11.49 19.21 -5.59
CA TYR A 346 -11.59 18.55 -4.28
C TYR A 346 -12.60 19.24 -3.37
N TYR A 347 -12.64 20.57 -3.38
CA TYR A 347 -13.62 21.35 -2.64
C TYR A 347 -15.06 21.08 -3.10
N LYS A 348 -15.31 20.87 -4.40
CA LYS A 348 -16.63 20.47 -4.91
C LYS A 348 -17.05 19.11 -4.35
N PHE A 349 -16.15 18.13 -4.36
CA PHE A 349 -16.48 16.81 -3.80
C PHE A 349 -16.66 16.84 -2.28
N PHE A 350 -15.85 17.62 -1.56
CA PHE A 350 -16.06 17.92 -0.15
C PHE A 350 -17.45 18.54 0.08
N SER A 351 -17.83 19.52 -0.74
CA SER A 351 -19.13 20.20 -0.66
C SER A 351 -20.31 19.26 -0.89
N ALA A 352 -20.17 18.26 -1.76
CA ALA A 352 -21.21 17.25 -1.98
C ALA A 352 -21.31 16.24 -0.82
N ALA A 353 -20.20 15.97 -0.12
CA ALA A 353 -20.17 15.04 1.02
C ALA A 353 -20.62 15.69 2.33
N MET A 354 -20.33 16.98 2.53
CA MET A 354 -20.54 17.69 3.80
C MET A 354 -21.99 17.66 4.33
N PRO A 355 -23.04 17.90 3.51
CA PRO A 355 -24.43 17.84 3.99
C PRO A 355 -24.90 16.44 4.41
N LYS A 356 -24.18 15.38 4.00
CA LYS A 356 -24.53 13.98 4.28
C LYS A 356 -23.80 13.42 5.49
N ALA A 357 -22.91 14.21 6.09
CA ALA A 357 -22.03 13.76 7.15
C ALA A 357 -22.75 13.64 8.49
N LYS A 358 -22.30 12.68 9.31
CA LYS A 358 -22.66 12.56 10.72
C LYS A 358 -21.42 12.86 11.55
N PHE A 359 -21.53 13.71 12.56
CA PHE A 359 -20.39 14.07 13.40
C PHE A 359 -20.59 13.62 14.84
N LEU A 360 -19.46 13.47 15.54
CA LEU A 360 -19.41 13.38 16.99
C LEU A 360 -19.14 14.76 17.56
N VAL A 361 -20.03 15.20 18.45
CA VAL A 361 -19.86 16.43 19.23
C VAL A 361 -19.42 16.02 20.64
N PRO A 362 -18.30 16.53 21.15
CA PRO A 362 -17.83 16.21 22.48
C PRO A 362 -18.82 16.71 23.53
N LEU A 363 -19.17 15.83 24.45
CA LEU A 363 -20.13 16.07 25.52
C LEU A 363 -19.53 15.66 26.88
N ASP A 364 -19.49 16.59 27.82
CA ASP A 364 -19.12 16.34 29.22
C ASP A 364 -20.40 16.30 30.06
N ALA A 365 -20.78 15.09 30.48
CA ALA A 365 -21.97 14.85 31.28
C ALA A 365 -21.70 15.25 32.74
N THR A 366 -22.32 16.33 33.20
CA THR A 366 -22.02 16.91 34.52
C THR A 366 -22.96 16.47 35.62
N SER A 367 -24.25 16.24 35.32
CA SER A 367 -25.23 15.73 36.27
C SER A 367 -26.47 15.15 35.58
N GLY A 368 -27.15 14.18 36.21
CA GLY A 368 -28.43 13.62 35.73
C GLY A 368 -28.33 12.63 34.57
N PHE A 369 -27.12 12.18 34.20
CA PHE A 369 -26.89 11.06 33.29
C PHE A 369 -26.74 9.76 34.11
N PRO A 370 -27.34 8.65 33.68
CA PRO A 370 -27.18 7.36 34.36
C PRO A 370 -25.74 6.87 34.27
N ASP A 371 -25.26 6.19 35.31
CA ASP A 371 -23.96 5.50 35.30
C ASP A 371 -23.92 4.45 34.18
N ASP A 372 -22.74 4.25 33.58
CA ASP A 372 -22.43 3.30 32.46
C ASP A 372 -22.81 1.82 32.72
N SER A 373 -23.39 1.52 33.89
CA SER A 373 -23.78 0.19 34.35
C SER A 373 -25.23 -0.22 34.03
N GLN A 374 -26.04 0.66 33.42
CA GLN A 374 -27.42 0.31 33.06
C GLN A 374 -27.50 -0.31 31.66
N GLU A 375 -27.88 -1.60 31.60
CA GLU A 375 -28.09 -2.43 30.39
C GLU A 375 -29.30 -1.98 29.53
N GLY A 376 -29.38 -0.70 29.17
CA GLY A 376 -30.48 -0.15 28.37
C GLY A 376 -29.99 0.78 27.25
N ASN A 377 -30.37 0.47 26.01
CA ASN A 377 -30.07 1.26 24.80
C ASN A 377 -30.80 2.62 24.74
N SER A 378 -31.51 3.00 25.80
CA SER A 378 -32.21 4.28 25.91
C SER A 378 -32.51 4.60 27.38
N PHE A 379 -32.30 5.84 27.79
CA PHE A 379 -32.67 6.34 29.11
C PHE A 379 -33.35 7.70 29.00
N VAL A 380 -34.21 8.01 29.97
CA VAL A 380 -34.85 9.32 30.07
C VAL A 380 -33.98 10.19 30.95
N LEU A 381 -33.48 11.31 30.39
CA LEU A 381 -32.75 12.30 31.15
C LEU A 381 -33.64 12.89 32.25
N GLU A 382 -33.09 13.02 33.45
CA GLU A 382 -33.78 13.73 34.54
C GLU A 382 -33.99 15.19 34.15
N LYS A 383 -35.06 15.82 34.69
CA LYS A 383 -35.46 17.18 34.33
C LYS A 383 -34.36 18.23 34.52
N ASP A 384 -33.44 17.97 35.44
CA ASP A 384 -32.33 18.87 35.78
C ASP A 384 -30.97 18.36 35.28
N ALA A 385 -30.96 17.40 34.34
CA ALA A 385 -29.73 16.91 33.73
C ALA A 385 -29.00 18.02 32.98
N SER A 386 -27.69 18.08 33.15
CA SER A 386 -26.84 19.10 32.56
C SER A 386 -25.60 18.49 31.89
N PHE A 387 -25.24 19.03 30.74
CA PHE A 387 -24.02 18.67 30.02
C PHE A 387 -23.36 19.91 29.45
N ASN A 388 -22.05 19.81 29.20
CA ASN A 388 -21.27 20.86 28.58
C ASN A 388 -20.87 20.44 27.16
N ILE A 389 -21.02 21.38 26.22
CA ILE A 389 -20.43 21.31 24.90
C ILE A 389 -19.36 22.41 24.81
N PRO A 390 -18.12 22.08 24.42
CA PRO A 390 -17.07 23.08 24.28
C PRO A 390 -17.36 23.96 23.06
N ILE A 391 -17.15 25.26 23.21
CA ILE A 391 -17.35 26.27 22.16
C ILE A 391 -16.07 27.10 22.07
N LYS A 392 -15.69 27.50 20.86
CA LYS A 392 -14.56 28.40 20.59
C LYS A 392 -15.01 29.62 19.81
N GLU A 393 -14.24 30.70 19.88
CA GLU A 393 -14.43 31.84 18.99
C GLU A 393 -14.23 31.38 17.54
N GLY A 394 -15.22 31.64 16.70
CA GLY A 394 -15.19 31.33 15.27
C GLY A 394 -14.80 32.56 14.44
N LYS A 395 -15.30 32.60 13.22
CA LYS A 395 -15.11 33.71 12.28
C LYS A 395 -16.35 34.59 12.24
N ASP A 396 -16.16 35.83 11.79
CA ASP A 396 -17.25 36.79 11.52
C ASP A 396 -18.22 37.01 12.71
N GLY A 397 -17.68 36.93 13.93
CA GLY A 397 -18.44 37.15 15.17
C GLY A 397 -19.36 35.98 15.58
N ARG A 398 -19.30 34.85 14.87
CA ARG A 398 -19.95 33.61 15.28
C ARG A 398 -19.02 32.76 16.12
N ASN A 399 -19.60 32.01 17.04
CA ASN A 399 -18.89 30.96 17.77
C ASN A 399 -18.85 29.68 16.93
N SER A 400 -17.89 28.81 17.20
CA SER A 400 -17.75 27.50 16.57
C SER A 400 -17.79 26.37 17.59
N VAL A 401 -18.35 25.23 17.16
CA VAL A 401 -18.37 23.99 17.93
C VAL A 401 -17.40 22.99 17.29
N PRO A 402 -16.55 22.30 18.07
CA PRO A 402 -15.71 21.24 17.55
C PRO A 402 -16.57 20.02 17.23
N VAL A 403 -16.42 19.51 16.00
CA VAL A 403 -17.11 18.31 15.53
C VAL A 403 -16.10 17.33 14.96
N PHE A 404 -16.33 16.03 15.13
CA PHE A 404 -15.36 15.01 14.74
C PHE A 404 -15.98 13.99 13.78
N THR A 405 -15.21 13.57 12.78
CA THR A 405 -15.67 12.62 11.76
C THR A 405 -15.71 11.17 12.24
N ASP A 406 -15.11 10.90 13.39
CA ASP A 406 -14.95 9.57 13.99
C ASP A 406 -14.35 9.67 15.40
N TRP A 407 -14.42 8.56 16.14
CA TRP A 407 -13.92 8.46 17.51
C TRP A 407 -12.41 8.62 17.64
N LYS A 408 -11.62 8.17 16.65
CA LYS A 408 -10.15 8.30 16.68
C LYS A 408 -9.78 9.78 16.78
N ARG A 409 -10.39 10.64 15.96
CA ARG A 409 -10.09 12.08 15.96
C ARG A 409 -10.64 12.81 17.17
N LEU A 410 -11.79 12.40 17.70
CA LEU A 410 -12.30 12.92 18.98
C LEU A 410 -11.30 12.65 20.10
N ARG A 411 -10.78 11.41 20.18
CA ARG A 411 -9.85 10.96 21.22
C ARG A 411 -8.46 11.58 21.13
N MET A 412 -8.10 12.21 20.01
CA MET A 412 -6.88 13.02 19.90
C MET A 412 -6.98 14.34 20.69
N VAL A 413 -8.20 14.81 20.98
CA VAL A 413 -8.43 16.11 21.63
C VAL A 413 -9.06 15.95 23.02
N PHE A 414 -9.97 14.99 23.16
CA PHE A 414 -10.76 14.77 24.38
C PHE A 414 -10.47 13.39 24.96
N ASP A 415 -10.20 13.32 26.26
CA ASP A 415 -9.93 12.07 26.96
C ASP A 415 -11.19 11.18 27.09
N GLU A 416 -11.04 9.99 27.66
CA GLU A 416 -12.11 9.00 27.80
C GLU A 416 -13.30 9.46 28.65
N LYS A 417 -13.18 10.56 29.42
CA LYS A 417 -14.28 11.10 30.23
C LYS A 417 -15.32 11.83 29.38
N TRP A 418 -14.93 12.27 28.18
CA TRP A 418 -15.83 12.93 27.25
C TRP A 418 -16.57 11.89 26.41
N ASN A 419 -17.88 12.07 26.31
CA ASN A 419 -18.74 11.30 25.42
C ASN A 419 -18.90 12.02 24.06
N GLY A 420 -19.50 11.31 23.10
CA GLY A 420 -19.79 11.82 21.77
C GLY A 420 -21.29 11.80 21.50
N MET A 421 -21.87 12.98 21.29
CA MET A 421 -23.24 13.08 20.77
C MET A 421 -23.19 13.01 19.24
N ILE A 422 -23.98 12.11 18.65
CA ILE A 422 -24.10 12.03 17.19
C ILE A 422 -24.98 13.19 16.71
N GLU A 423 -24.48 13.95 15.74
CA GLU A 423 -25.18 15.06 15.12
C GLU A 423 -25.15 14.91 13.59
N GLU A 424 -26.31 14.99 12.93
CA GLU A 424 -26.36 15.14 11.48
C GLU A 424 -25.97 16.57 11.09
N ALA A 425 -25.15 16.69 10.04
CA ALA A 425 -24.70 17.97 9.55
C ALA A 425 -25.90 18.89 9.24
N GLY A 426 -25.89 20.10 9.80
CA GLY A 426 -26.89 21.13 9.54
C GLY A 426 -27.68 21.59 10.78
N SER A 427 -27.70 20.80 11.87
CA SER A 427 -28.47 21.16 13.05
C SER A 427 -27.79 22.24 13.90
N MET A 428 -26.64 21.95 14.51
CA MET A 428 -25.92 22.94 15.30
C MET A 428 -25.27 24.02 14.44
N ILE A 429 -25.08 23.77 13.13
CA ILE A 429 -24.45 24.77 12.27
C ILE A 429 -25.23 26.09 12.17
N GLU A 430 -26.56 26.01 12.33
CA GLU A 430 -27.44 27.19 12.36
C GLU A 430 -27.05 28.16 13.49
N VAL A 431 -26.54 27.63 14.60
CA VAL A 431 -26.18 28.39 15.81
C VAL A 431 -24.67 28.62 15.92
N PHE A 432 -23.87 27.60 15.62
CA PHE A 432 -22.41 27.60 15.75
C PHE A 432 -21.75 27.14 14.47
N ASP A 433 -20.72 27.81 13.99
CA ASP A 433 -19.95 27.27 12.86
C ASP A 433 -19.27 25.93 13.25
N TYR A 434 -18.96 25.08 12.28
CA TYR A 434 -18.25 23.83 12.54
C TYR A 434 -16.74 24.01 12.44
N ALA A 435 -16.04 23.65 13.52
CA ALA A 435 -14.62 23.34 13.50
C ALA A 435 -14.46 21.82 13.42
N ILE A 436 -14.30 21.29 12.20
CA ILE A 436 -14.23 19.86 11.92
C ILE A 436 -12.82 19.34 12.18
N ASN A 437 -12.70 18.29 12.99
CA ASN A 437 -11.44 17.66 13.38
C ASN A 437 -10.35 18.67 13.82
N PRO A 438 -10.60 19.54 14.82
CA PRO A 438 -9.66 20.57 15.26
C PRO A 438 -8.56 19.96 16.14
N THR A 439 -7.79 19.04 15.56
CA THR A 439 -6.67 18.32 16.18
C THR A 439 -5.37 19.13 16.08
N GLU A 440 -4.24 18.54 16.52
CA GLU A 440 -2.92 19.14 16.31
C GLU A 440 -2.53 19.26 14.82
N TYR A 441 -3.12 18.42 13.95
CA TYR A 441 -2.95 18.48 12.50
C TYR A 441 -4.04 19.36 11.88
N TYR A 442 -3.81 20.67 11.85
CA TYR A 442 -4.79 21.65 11.38
C TYR A 442 -5.23 21.40 9.93
N GLU A 443 -4.31 20.94 9.08
CA GLU A 443 -4.55 20.64 7.67
C GLU A 443 -5.38 19.36 7.47
N ALA A 444 -5.55 18.52 8.50
CA ALA A 444 -6.48 17.39 8.47
C ALA A 444 -7.92 17.79 8.86
N GLY A 445 -8.13 19.04 9.28
CA GLY A 445 -9.41 19.59 9.68
C GLY A 445 -10.01 20.55 8.65
N ALA A 446 -11.20 21.06 8.95
CA ALA A 446 -11.86 22.07 8.12
C ALA A 446 -12.69 23.02 9.00
N TYR A 447 -12.90 24.23 8.50
CA TYR A 447 -13.83 25.19 9.11
C TYR A 447 -14.99 25.43 8.14
N VAL A 448 -16.22 25.21 8.60
CA VAL A 448 -17.42 25.40 7.79
C VAL A 448 -18.36 26.36 8.51
N SER A 449 -18.64 27.49 7.86
CA SER A 449 -19.65 28.44 8.34
C SER A 449 -21.06 28.02 7.93
N ASP A 450 -22.07 28.51 8.64
CA ASP A 450 -23.49 28.34 8.25
C ASP A 450 -23.74 28.75 6.78
N ASN A 451 -23.18 29.89 6.34
CA ASN A 451 -23.31 30.35 4.96
C ASN A 451 -22.70 29.37 3.96
N SER A 452 -21.46 28.92 4.23
CA SER A 452 -20.79 27.94 3.37
C SER A 452 -21.56 26.62 3.32
N PHE A 453 -22.11 26.17 4.45
CA PHE A 453 -22.89 24.94 4.51
C PHE A 453 -24.17 25.03 3.68
N LYS A 454 -24.89 26.17 3.73
CA LYS A 454 -26.07 26.40 2.90
C LYS A 454 -25.75 26.36 1.40
N GLU A 455 -24.60 26.89 0.99
CA GLU A 455 -24.12 26.76 -0.40
C GLU A 455 -23.83 25.31 -0.77
N MET A 456 -23.17 24.56 0.12
CA MET A 456 -22.88 23.13 -0.06
C MET A 456 -24.16 22.29 -0.15
N GLN A 457 -25.14 22.57 0.70
CA GLN A 457 -26.44 21.89 0.69
C GLN A 457 -27.17 22.12 -0.64
N LYS A 458 -27.26 23.38 -1.08
CA LYS A 458 -27.86 23.71 -2.39
C LYS A 458 -27.15 22.99 -3.53
N PHE A 459 -25.82 22.98 -3.53
CA PHE A 459 -25.02 22.28 -4.54
C PHE A 459 -25.28 20.77 -4.54
N SER A 460 -25.35 20.15 -3.36
CA SER A 460 -25.65 18.71 -3.22
C SER A 460 -27.05 18.37 -3.74
N GLU A 461 -28.06 19.20 -3.45
CA GLU A 461 -29.43 19.02 -3.95
C GLU A 461 -29.51 19.15 -5.47
N GLU A 462 -28.77 20.10 -6.07
CA GLU A 462 -28.68 20.26 -7.53
C GLU A 462 -28.04 19.04 -8.20
N LEU A 463 -27.03 18.42 -7.59
CA LEU A 463 -26.42 17.18 -8.09
C LEU A 463 -27.39 16.00 -8.03
N GLU A 464 -28.06 15.79 -6.90
CA GLU A 464 -29.03 14.70 -6.74
C GLU A 464 -30.25 14.83 -7.65
N GLY A 465 -30.65 16.06 -7.98
CA GLY A 465 -31.69 16.32 -8.96
C GLY A 465 -31.29 15.92 -10.38
N ARG A 466 -30.01 16.03 -10.72
CA ARG A 466 -29.48 15.70 -12.06
C ARG A 466 -29.27 14.20 -12.29
N ASP A 467 -29.06 13.42 -11.22
CA ASP A 467 -28.90 11.95 -11.32
C ASP A 467 -30.25 11.20 -11.42
N LYS A 468 -31.37 11.91 -11.29
CA LYS A 468 -32.74 11.36 -11.37
C LYS A 468 -33.45 11.60 -12.71
N ASP A 469 -32.85 12.40 -13.59
CA ASP A 469 -33.28 12.67 -14.97
C ASP A 469 -32.44 11.86 -15.96
#